data_AF-A0A935XCW3-F1
#
_entry.id   AF-A0A935XCW3-F1
#
_cell.length_a   1.000
_cell.length_b   1.000
_cell.length_c   1.000
_cell.angle_alpha   90.00
_cell.angle_beta   90.00
_cell.angle_gamma   90.00
#
_symmetry.space_group_name_H-M   'P 1'
#
loop_
_entity.id
_entity.type
_entity.pdbx_description
1 polymer ?
#
loop_
_entity_poly.entity_id
_entity_poly.type
_entity_poly.pdbx_seq_one_letter_code
_entity_poly.pdbx_strand_id
1 'polypeptide(L)'
;MASFHAARAPRLLLLALLILGAAPLSAQSNAPAPSAAELQSAATTFAQGDWKRTLEAYTALARQYPTHALARFRMGVALVEVRRFAEGEAALREGERLGMPAPTVRWRIAESLAEQHRADEAIAELQRGAVPGTPLTMSAVMANAHFASLRAHPRWQAVLDAFDALTRPCLHDPRARQFDFWLGDWDVRPVGAPAVGPAARNTVTLENNGCTVMEHWTAPNGSAGQSFNLFDRSIGKWRQTWVDNIGGQHDYRGELVGRDMVLEGDTPAPNGALGRIPTRLTFFHISADSVRQFSQVSADSGKTWTTSYDLMYVRRKGAADSTRR
;
A
#
# COMPACT_ATOMS: atom_id res chain seq x y z
N MET A 1 53.96 -48.08 13.16
CA MET A 1 52.75 -47.97 14.00
C MET A 1 51.58 -47.67 13.05
N ALA A 2 51.03 -48.63 12.31
CA ALA A 2 50.16 -49.74 12.74
C ALA A 2 48.96 -49.27 13.57
N SER A 3 47.81 -49.06 12.91
CA SER A 3 46.57 -49.76 13.25
C SER A 3 45.51 -49.55 12.15
N PHE A 4 45.14 -50.67 11.53
CA PHE A 4 43.98 -50.91 10.68
C PHE A 4 42.67 -50.66 11.44
N HIS A 5 41.58 -50.32 10.74
CA HIS A 5 40.34 -51.13 10.74
C HIS A 5 39.39 -50.72 9.61
N ALA A 6 38.87 -51.74 8.92
CA ALA A 6 37.96 -51.69 7.79
C ALA A 6 36.50 -51.91 8.22
N ALA A 7 35.53 -51.39 7.44
CA ALA A 7 34.15 -51.91 7.38
C ALA A 7 33.46 -51.34 6.11
N ARG A 8 33.31 -52.12 5.03
CA ARG A 8 32.17 -52.99 4.65
C ARG A 8 30.81 -52.27 4.58
N ALA A 9 30.32 -52.07 3.34
CA ALA A 9 28.89 -51.96 3.02
C ALA A 9 28.20 -53.33 3.24
N PRO A 10 26.91 -53.35 3.61
CA PRO A 10 25.95 -53.98 2.67
C PRO A 10 24.48 -53.50 2.73
N ARG A 11 23.84 -53.68 1.56
CA ARG A 11 22.49 -54.22 1.28
C ARG A 11 21.22 -53.47 1.68
N LEU A 12 20.43 -53.23 0.63
CA LEU A 12 18.99 -52.98 0.62
C LEU A 12 18.23 -54.00 1.47
N LEU A 13 17.26 -53.50 2.25
CA LEU A 13 16.12 -54.26 2.74
C LEU A 13 14.83 -53.57 2.28
N LEU A 14 14.00 -54.31 1.54
CA LEU A 14 12.58 -54.01 1.38
C LEU A 14 11.90 -54.09 2.76
N LEU A 15 11.09 -53.08 3.09
CA LEU A 15 10.08 -53.18 4.15
C LEU A 15 8.70 -52.87 3.55
N ALA A 16 7.87 -53.90 3.48
CA ALA A 16 6.43 -53.76 3.37
C ALA A 16 5.87 -53.55 4.79
N LEU A 17 4.99 -52.56 4.99
CA LEU A 17 4.20 -52.44 6.22
C LEU A 17 2.80 -51.89 5.96
N LEU A 18 1.88 -52.48 6.70
CA LEU A 18 0.43 -52.48 6.57
C LEU A 18 -0.25 -51.14 6.89
N ILE A 19 -1.44 -51.05 6.29
CA ILE A 19 -2.55 -50.11 6.48
C ILE A 19 -2.86 -49.83 7.96
N LEU A 20 -2.99 -48.55 8.34
CA LEU A 20 -3.88 -48.09 9.42
C LEU A 20 -4.09 -46.57 9.35
N GLY A 21 -5.36 -46.15 9.34
CA GLY A 21 -5.78 -44.79 9.64
C GLY A 21 -6.26 -43.98 8.43
N ALA A 22 -7.47 -44.28 7.96
CA ALA A 22 -8.27 -43.24 7.30
C ALA A 22 -8.44 -42.09 8.30
N ALA A 23 -7.79 -40.96 8.06
CA ALA A 23 -8.16 -39.72 8.71
C ALA A 23 -9.63 -39.44 8.38
N PRO A 24 -10.47 -39.04 9.35
CA PRO A 24 -11.84 -38.70 9.05
C PRO A 24 -11.82 -37.58 8.01
N LEU A 25 -12.56 -37.79 6.91
CA LEU A 25 -12.97 -36.71 6.03
C LEU A 25 -13.39 -35.55 6.92
N SER A 26 -12.79 -34.39 6.71
CA SER A 26 -13.37 -33.13 7.12
C SER A 26 -14.83 -33.20 6.72
N ALA A 27 -15.73 -33.17 7.70
CA ALA A 27 -17.15 -33.13 7.45
C ALA A 27 -17.44 -31.81 6.72
N GLN A 28 -17.34 -31.84 5.39
CA GLN A 28 -17.98 -30.86 4.54
C GLN A 28 -19.45 -30.94 4.94
N SER A 29 -19.96 -29.85 5.50
CA SER A 29 -21.38 -29.78 5.84
C SER A 29 -22.15 -30.08 4.56
N ASN A 30 -22.84 -31.23 4.51
CA ASN A 30 -23.79 -31.60 3.45
C ASN A 30 -25.06 -30.74 3.52
N ALA A 31 -24.93 -29.45 3.85
CA ALA A 31 -26.05 -28.54 3.81
C ALA A 31 -26.54 -28.48 2.36
N PRO A 32 -27.86 -28.61 2.13
CA PRO A 32 -28.43 -28.46 0.79
C PRO A 32 -27.96 -27.12 0.19
N ALA A 33 -27.52 -27.17 -1.06
CA ALA A 33 -27.12 -25.99 -1.81
C ALA A 33 -27.99 -25.86 -3.06
N PRO A 34 -28.30 -24.63 -3.50
CA PRO A 34 -28.98 -24.43 -4.77
C PRO A 34 -28.14 -24.95 -5.93
N SER A 35 -28.80 -25.51 -6.94
CA SER A 35 -28.17 -25.87 -8.21
C SER A 35 -27.66 -24.63 -8.96
N ALA A 36 -26.71 -24.86 -9.88
CA ALA A 36 -26.22 -23.78 -10.75
C ALA A 36 -27.34 -23.12 -11.57
N ALA A 37 -28.34 -23.90 -12.02
CA ALA A 37 -29.48 -23.40 -12.78
C ALA A 37 -30.38 -22.47 -11.95
N GLU A 38 -30.65 -22.84 -10.69
CA GLU A 38 -31.42 -22.00 -9.76
C GLU A 38 -30.70 -20.67 -9.47
N LEU A 39 -29.39 -20.73 -9.23
CA LEU A 39 -28.58 -19.52 -9.01
C LEU A 39 -28.54 -18.62 -10.25
N GLN A 40 -28.38 -19.21 -11.44
CA GLN A 40 -28.30 -18.46 -12.69
C GLN A 40 -29.62 -17.76 -13.02
N SER A 41 -30.74 -18.43 -12.80
CA SER A 41 -32.06 -17.84 -12.99
C SER A 41 -32.26 -16.62 -12.09
N ALA A 42 -31.99 -16.75 -10.78
CA ALA A 42 -32.08 -15.63 -9.85
C ALA A 42 -31.05 -14.53 -10.16
N ALA A 43 -29.83 -14.89 -10.57
CA ALA A 43 -28.78 -13.94 -10.92
C ALA A 43 -29.13 -13.06 -12.13
N THR A 44 -29.97 -13.56 -13.04
CA THR A 44 -30.40 -12.80 -14.23
C THR A 44 -31.23 -11.58 -13.83
N THR A 45 -32.15 -11.74 -12.88
CA THR A 45 -32.95 -10.61 -12.35
C THR A 45 -32.08 -9.58 -11.63
N PHE A 46 -31.06 -10.05 -10.90
CA PHE A 46 -30.09 -9.19 -10.22
C PHE A 46 -29.26 -8.38 -11.22
N ALA A 47 -28.77 -9.02 -12.29
CA ALA A 47 -28.00 -8.36 -13.34
C ALA A 47 -28.81 -7.31 -14.12
N GLN A 48 -30.12 -7.50 -14.22
CA GLN A 48 -31.04 -6.56 -14.87
C GLN A 48 -31.46 -5.39 -13.97
N GLY A 49 -31.15 -5.44 -12.66
CA GLY A 49 -31.62 -4.45 -11.69
C GLY A 49 -33.12 -4.52 -11.42
N ASP A 50 -33.79 -5.64 -11.75
CA ASP A 50 -35.19 -5.86 -11.38
C ASP A 50 -35.25 -6.30 -9.91
N TRP A 51 -35.18 -5.32 -9.02
CA TRP A 51 -35.05 -5.57 -7.58
C TRP A 51 -36.27 -6.24 -6.96
N LYS A 52 -37.46 -6.06 -7.53
CA LYS A 52 -38.68 -6.74 -7.06
C LYS A 52 -38.60 -8.23 -7.36
N ARG A 53 -38.29 -8.61 -8.62
CA ARG A 53 -38.13 -10.02 -8.98
C ARG A 53 -36.90 -10.66 -8.33
N THR A 54 -35.82 -9.89 -8.18
CA THR A 54 -34.62 -10.31 -7.45
C THR A 54 -34.97 -10.67 -6.01
N LEU A 55 -35.75 -9.82 -5.33
CA LEU A 55 -36.18 -10.07 -3.97
C LEU A 55 -37.02 -11.35 -3.89
N GLU A 56 -37.99 -11.53 -4.79
CA GLU A 56 -38.82 -12.75 -4.84
C GLU A 56 -37.96 -14.01 -5.03
N ALA A 57 -37.07 -14.01 -6.03
CA ALA A 57 -36.22 -15.15 -6.37
C ALA A 57 -35.25 -15.51 -5.23
N TYR A 58 -34.55 -14.51 -4.67
CA TYR A 58 -33.61 -14.76 -3.58
C TYR A 58 -34.29 -15.02 -2.22
N THR A 59 -35.53 -14.56 -2.02
CA THR A 59 -36.34 -14.97 -0.86
C THR A 59 -36.72 -16.44 -0.94
N ALA A 60 -37.14 -16.92 -2.11
CA ALA A 60 -37.42 -18.34 -2.33
C ALA A 60 -36.17 -19.20 -2.07
N LEU A 61 -35.02 -18.80 -2.65
CA LEU A 61 -33.75 -19.48 -2.44
C LEU A 61 -33.31 -19.47 -0.98
N ALA A 62 -33.39 -18.34 -0.28
CA ALA A 62 -32.99 -18.25 1.12
C ALA A 62 -33.93 -19.06 2.05
N ARG A 63 -35.20 -19.28 1.66
CA ARG A 63 -36.11 -20.17 2.40
C ARG A 63 -35.78 -21.64 2.20
N GLN A 64 -35.48 -22.04 0.97
CA GLN A 64 -35.13 -23.42 0.64
C GLN A 64 -33.73 -23.79 1.12
N TYR A 65 -32.82 -22.82 1.14
CA TYR A 65 -31.40 -22.98 1.49
C TYR A 65 -30.98 -21.96 2.57
N PRO A 66 -31.44 -22.11 3.82
CA PRO A 66 -31.31 -21.09 4.87
C PRO A 66 -29.86 -20.79 5.28
N THR A 67 -28.93 -21.70 5.01
CA THR A 67 -27.49 -21.51 5.30
C THR A 67 -26.69 -21.04 4.08
N HIS A 68 -27.33 -20.81 2.94
CA HIS A 68 -26.64 -20.40 1.71
C HIS A 68 -26.33 -18.89 1.71
N ALA A 69 -25.08 -18.54 2.00
CA ALA A 69 -24.61 -17.17 2.24
C ALA A 69 -24.94 -16.19 1.10
N LEU A 70 -24.66 -16.57 -0.15
CA LEU A 70 -24.89 -15.69 -1.31
C LEU A 70 -26.37 -15.39 -1.52
N ALA A 71 -27.26 -16.37 -1.29
CA ALA A 71 -28.69 -16.16 -1.45
C ALA A 71 -29.20 -15.15 -0.40
N ARG A 72 -28.77 -15.31 0.86
CA ARG A 72 -29.12 -14.39 1.94
C ARG A 72 -28.61 -12.97 1.69
N PHE A 73 -27.37 -12.85 1.22
CA PHE A 73 -26.78 -11.55 0.86
C PHE A 73 -27.49 -10.87 -0.31
N ARG A 74 -27.73 -11.57 -1.43
CA ARG A 74 -28.43 -10.99 -2.59
C ARG A 74 -29.88 -10.62 -2.27
N MET A 75 -30.54 -11.39 -1.39
CA MET A 75 -31.84 -11.00 -0.82
C MET A 75 -31.73 -9.70 -0.02
N GLY A 76 -30.69 -9.56 0.82
CA GLY A 76 -30.43 -8.34 1.58
C GLY A 76 -30.17 -7.12 0.71
N VAL A 77 -29.40 -7.27 -0.37
CA VAL A 77 -29.20 -6.20 -1.37
C VAL A 77 -30.55 -5.80 -2.00
N ALA A 78 -31.34 -6.77 -2.46
CA ALA A 78 -32.64 -6.48 -3.06
C ALA A 78 -33.60 -5.77 -2.09
N LEU A 79 -33.57 -6.13 -0.79
CA LEU A 79 -34.34 -5.44 0.26
C LEU A 79 -33.93 -3.97 0.40
N VAL A 80 -32.63 -3.66 0.37
CA VAL A 80 -32.14 -2.26 0.41
C VAL A 80 -32.64 -1.49 -0.81
N GLU A 81 -32.52 -2.05 -2.01
CA GLU A 81 -32.91 -1.40 -3.26
C GLU A 81 -34.44 -1.16 -3.36
N VAL A 82 -35.26 -2.02 -2.78
CA VAL A 82 -36.71 -1.78 -2.65
C VAL A 82 -37.10 -0.98 -1.40
N ARG A 83 -36.12 -0.33 -0.75
CA ARG A 83 -36.28 0.56 0.41
C ARG A 83 -36.81 -0.12 1.69
N ARG A 84 -36.61 -1.43 1.84
CA ARG A 84 -36.90 -2.20 3.06
C ARG A 84 -35.64 -2.33 3.91
N PHE A 85 -35.12 -1.19 4.37
CA PHE A 85 -33.77 -1.06 4.93
C PHE A 85 -33.51 -1.95 6.15
N ALA A 86 -34.38 -1.90 7.18
CA ALA A 86 -34.18 -2.70 8.40
C ALA A 86 -34.10 -4.21 8.12
N GLU A 87 -34.95 -4.71 7.22
CA GLU A 87 -34.93 -6.12 6.80
C GLU A 87 -33.69 -6.43 5.95
N GLY A 88 -33.29 -5.51 5.08
CA GLY A 88 -32.07 -5.59 4.29
C GLY A 88 -30.83 -5.68 5.17
N GLU A 89 -30.71 -4.83 6.19
CA GLU A 89 -29.62 -4.89 7.18
C GLU A 89 -29.56 -6.26 7.85
N ALA A 90 -30.68 -6.75 8.38
CA ALA A 90 -30.75 -8.06 9.04
C ALA A 90 -30.33 -9.20 8.10
N ALA A 91 -30.76 -9.15 6.84
CA ALA A 91 -30.37 -10.13 5.83
C ALA A 91 -28.89 -10.06 5.45
N LEU A 92 -28.32 -8.86 5.34
CA LEU A 92 -26.92 -8.66 5.04
C LEU A 92 -26.03 -9.17 6.16
N ARG A 93 -26.32 -8.81 7.42
CA ARG A 93 -25.59 -9.32 8.60
C ARG A 93 -25.64 -10.84 8.68
N GLU A 94 -26.78 -11.45 8.35
CA GLU A 94 -26.89 -12.90 8.28
C GLU A 94 -26.05 -13.49 7.13
N GLY A 95 -26.00 -12.83 5.97
CA GLY A 95 -25.11 -13.22 4.87
C GLY A 95 -23.63 -13.21 5.28
N GLU A 96 -23.18 -12.19 6.02
CA GLU A 96 -21.83 -12.12 6.61
C GLU A 96 -21.60 -13.28 7.59
N ARG A 97 -22.55 -13.55 8.50
CA ARG A 97 -22.49 -14.67 9.45
C ARG A 97 -22.36 -16.03 8.76
N LEU A 98 -23.01 -16.18 7.61
CA LEU A 98 -22.98 -17.40 6.79
C LEU A 98 -21.73 -17.51 5.90
N GLY A 99 -20.83 -16.52 5.91
CA GLY A 99 -19.53 -16.61 5.24
C GLY A 99 -19.35 -15.68 4.03
N MET A 100 -20.26 -14.74 3.79
CA MET A 100 -19.97 -13.67 2.82
C MET A 100 -18.81 -12.80 3.35
N PRO A 101 -17.84 -12.42 2.49
CA PRO A 101 -16.74 -11.57 2.92
C PRO A 101 -17.24 -10.26 3.52
N ALA A 102 -16.81 -9.97 4.75
CA ALA A 102 -17.21 -8.77 5.48
C ALA A 102 -17.10 -7.48 4.65
N PRO A 103 -16.02 -7.22 3.89
CA PRO A 103 -15.90 -5.97 3.11
C PRO A 103 -17.00 -5.82 2.04
N THR A 104 -17.43 -6.94 1.44
CA THR A 104 -18.51 -6.97 0.44
C THR A 104 -19.87 -6.66 1.06
N VAL A 105 -20.09 -7.05 2.32
CA VAL A 105 -21.37 -6.88 3.01
C VAL A 105 -21.47 -5.52 3.70
N ARG A 106 -20.38 -5.05 4.32
CA ARG A 106 -20.38 -3.86 5.19
C ARG A 106 -20.84 -2.59 4.51
N TRP A 107 -20.50 -2.37 3.24
CA TRP A 107 -20.96 -1.18 2.55
C TRP A 107 -22.48 -1.20 2.30
N ARG A 108 -23.07 -2.37 2.01
CA ARG A 108 -24.53 -2.54 1.86
C ARG A 108 -25.26 -2.35 3.19
N ILE A 109 -24.65 -2.80 4.29
CA ILE A 109 -25.15 -2.50 5.64
C ILE A 109 -25.10 -0.99 5.88
N ALA A 110 -24.00 -0.33 5.52
CA ALA A 110 -23.89 1.12 5.65
C ALA A 110 -24.94 1.88 4.83
N GLU A 111 -25.29 1.42 3.62
CA GLU A 111 -26.36 2.03 2.81
C GLU A 111 -27.70 1.97 3.55
N SER A 112 -28.02 0.79 4.06
CA SER A 112 -29.22 0.58 4.86
C SER A 112 -29.25 1.46 6.12
N LEU A 113 -28.13 1.56 6.83
CA LEU A 113 -28.01 2.38 8.04
C LEU A 113 -28.17 3.88 7.72
N ALA A 114 -27.57 4.35 6.63
CA ALA A 114 -27.64 5.74 6.21
C ALA A 114 -29.07 6.17 5.87
N GLU A 115 -29.82 5.33 5.16
CA GLU A 115 -31.23 5.55 4.83
C GLU A 115 -32.15 5.44 6.05
N GLN A 116 -31.73 4.74 7.10
CA GLN A 116 -32.39 4.70 8.41
C GLN A 116 -31.98 5.87 9.33
N HIS A 117 -31.24 6.86 8.82
CA HIS A 117 -30.71 8.00 9.59
C HIS A 117 -29.75 7.62 10.73
N ARG A 118 -29.17 6.42 10.68
CA ARG A 118 -28.18 5.91 11.66
C ARG A 118 -26.76 6.23 11.20
N ALA A 119 -26.46 7.52 11.07
CA ALA A 119 -25.25 8.02 10.43
C ALA A 119 -23.95 7.53 11.11
N ASP A 120 -23.90 7.55 12.44
CA ASP A 120 -22.70 7.12 13.17
C ASP A 120 -22.33 5.65 12.95
N GLU A 121 -23.35 4.79 12.82
CA GLU A 121 -23.19 3.37 12.56
C GLU A 121 -22.82 3.11 11.10
N ALA A 122 -23.44 3.85 10.16
CA ALA A 122 -23.09 3.77 8.74
C ALA A 122 -21.62 4.15 8.49
N ILE A 123 -21.14 5.24 9.12
CA ILE A 123 -19.73 5.65 9.08
C ILE A 123 -18.83 4.55 9.63
N ALA A 124 -19.19 3.96 10.78
CA ALA A 124 -18.40 2.90 11.40
C ALA A 124 -18.30 1.65 10.51
N GLU A 125 -19.38 1.28 9.82
CA GLU A 125 -19.37 0.15 8.88
C GLU A 125 -18.53 0.44 7.63
N LEU A 126 -18.59 1.66 7.09
CA LEU A 126 -17.75 2.07 5.96
C LEU A 126 -16.26 2.04 6.32
N GLN A 127 -15.89 2.56 7.49
CA GLN A 127 -14.49 2.55 7.95
C GLN A 127 -13.98 1.12 8.16
N ARG A 128 -14.78 0.24 8.77
CA ARG A 128 -14.40 -1.18 8.95
C ARG A 128 -14.40 -1.95 7.63
N GLY A 129 -15.18 -1.51 6.65
CA GLY A 129 -15.22 -2.07 5.30
C GLY A 129 -14.06 -1.64 4.41
N ALA A 130 -13.36 -0.56 4.76
CA ALA A 130 -12.20 -0.07 4.00
C ALA A 130 -10.94 -0.88 4.31
N VAL A 131 -10.84 -2.08 3.74
CA VAL A 131 -9.68 -2.98 3.89
C VAL A 131 -9.11 -3.44 2.54
N PRO A 132 -7.85 -3.90 2.48
CA PRO A 132 -7.27 -4.43 1.24
C PRO A 132 -8.13 -5.54 0.61
N GLY A 133 -8.31 -5.50 -0.71
CA GLY A 133 -9.17 -6.43 -1.43
C GLY A 133 -10.65 -6.04 -1.50
N THR A 134 -11.05 -4.94 -0.85
CA THR A 134 -12.40 -4.37 -1.04
C THR A 134 -12.55 -3.88 -2.49
N PRO A 135 -13.60 -4.30 -3.23
CA PRO A 135 -13.78 -3.92 -4.64
C PRO A 135 -14.29 -2.48 -4.83
N LEU A 136 -14.36 -1.67 -3.77
CA LEU A 136 -14.92 -0.32 -3.77
C LEU A 136 -13.81 0.72 -3.75
N THR A 137 -14.01 1.79 -4.52
CA THR A 137 -13.11 2.94 -4.55
C THR A 137 -13.69 4.10 -3.76
N MET A 138 -12.85 5.05 -3.35
CA MET A 138 -13.31 6.32 -2.76
C MET A 138 -14.35 7.03 -3.65
N SER A 139 -14.15 7.02 -4.97
CA SER A 139 -15.09 7.60 -5.93
C SER A 139 -16.46 6.92 -5.90
N ALA A 140 -16.51 5.58 -5.79
CA ALA A 140 -17.75 4.85 -5.66
C ALA A 140 -18.51 5.21 -4.36
N VAL A 141 -17.78 5.37 -3.25
CA VAL A 141 -18.35 5.83 -1.97
C VAL A 141 -18.94 7.24 -2.10
N MET A 142 -18.25 8.16 -2.78
CA MET A 142 -18.75 9.52 -3.00
C MET A 142 -19.99 9.55 -3.91
N ALA A 143 -20.01 8.73 -4.96
CA ALA A 143 -21.08 8.71 -5.95
C ALA A 143 -22.36 8.01 -5.45
N ASN A 144 -22.28 7.22 -4.38
CA ASN A 144 -23.42 6.47 -3.87
C ASN A 144 -24.51 7.40 -3.29
N ALA A 145 -25.73 7.28 -3.83
CA ALA A 145 -26.88 8.08 -3.43
C ALA A 145 -27.33 7.82 -1.98
N HIS A 146 -27.21 6.58 -1.49
CA HIS A 146 -27.56 6.23 -0.11
C HIS A 146 -26.72 6.97 0.94
N PHE A 147 -25.52 7.42 0.55
CA PHE A 147 -24.61 8.16 1.44
C PHE A 147 -24.77 9.68 1.35
N ALA A 148 -25.77 10.19 0.62
CA ALA A 148 -25.97 11.62 0.47
C ALA A 148 -26.07 12.36 1.82
N SER A 149 -26.78 11.77 2.79
CA SER A 149 -26.93 12.32 4.15
C SER A 149 -25.62 12.28 4.95
N LEU A 150 -24.71 11.35 4.65
CA LEU A 150 -23.44 11.19 5.37
C LEU A 150 -22.40 12.24 4.98
N ARG A 151 -22.53 12.90 3.82
CA ARG A 151 -21.51 13.85 3.33
C ARG A 151 -21.30 15.06 4.23
N ALA A 152 -22.32 15.45 5.00
CA ALA A 152 -22.25 16.53 5.98
C ALA A 152 -21.76 16.07 7.37
N HIS A 153 -21.56 14.75 7.55
CA HIS A 153 -21.18 14.19 8.83
C HIS A 153 -19.71 14.55 9.18
N PRO A 154 -19.40 14.94 10.44
CA PRO A 154 -18.03 15.36 10.81
C PRO A 154 -16.95 14.30 10.56
N ARG A 155 -17.34 13.01 10.60
CA ARG A 155 -16.44 11.87 10.35
C ARG A 155 -16.41 11.39 8.89
N TRP A 156 -17.08 12.09 7.97
CA TRP A 156 -17.12 11.69 6.55
C TRP A 156 -15.74 11.69 5.90
N GLN A 157 -14.91 12.70 6.19
CA GLN A 157 -13.56 12.77 5.63
C GLN A 157 -12.72 11.55 6.01
N ALA A 158 -12.83 11.07 7.26
CA ALA A 158 -12.12 9.87 7.71
C ALA A 158 -12.58 8.59 7.00
N VAL A 159 -13.79 8.55 6.43
CA VAL A 159 -14.22 7.45 5.54
C VAL A 159 -13.48 7.54 4.22
N LEU A 160 -13.46 8.73 3.61
CA LEU A 160 -12.79 8.94 2.33
C LEU A 160 -11.29 8.62 2.43
N ASP A 161 -10.64 9.09 3.49
CA ASP A 161 -9.23 8.81 3.77
C ASP A 161 -8.97 7.30 3.92
N ALA A 162 -9.86 6.57 4.60
CA ALA A 162 -9.73 5.12 4.75
C ALA A 162 -9.80 4.37 3.42
N PHE A 163 -10.70 4.76 2.50
CA PHE A 163 -10.77 4.18 1.16
C PHE A 163 -9.61 4.62 0.27
N ASP A 164 -9.14 5.86 0.42
CA ASP A 164 -8.00 6.39 -0.32
C ASP A 164 -6.68 5.70 0.08
N ALA A 165 -6.52 5.40 1.37
CA ALA A 165 -5.38 4.64 1.90
C ALA A 165 -5.26 3.22 1.30
N LEU A 166 -6.34 2.66 0.73
CA LEU A 166 -6.28 1.36 0.06
C LEU A 166 -5.50 1.40 -1.26
N THR A 167 -5.54 2.54 -1.97
CA THR A 167 -4.88 2.70 -3.28
C THR A 167 -3.63 3.59 -3.20
N ARG A 168 -3.58 4.49 -2.21
CA ARG A 168 -2.49 5.44 -1.98
C ARG A 168 -1.97 5.37 -0.53
N PRO A 169 -1.58 4.19 -0.02
CA PRO A 169 -1.25 3.99 1.40
C PRO A 169 -0.12 4.90 1.90
N CYS A 170 0.85 5.24 1.05
CA CYS A 170 1.98 6.08 1.44
C CYS A 170 1.59 7.54 1.68
N LEU A 171 0.50 8.03 1.06
CA LEU A 171 -0.06 9.36 1.38
C LEU A 171 -0.63 9.42 2.81
N HIS A 172 -1.01 8.27 3.36
CA HIS A 172 -1.64 8.13 4.68
C HIS A 172 -0.71 7.54 5.75
N ASP A 173 0.55 7.28 5.42
CA ASP A 173 1.58 6.84 6.36
C ASP A 173 2.56 8.00 6.61
N PRO A 174 2.50 8.68 7.78
CA PRO A 174 3.39 9.80 8.07
C PRO A 174 4.88 9.47 7.94
N ARG A 175 5.27 8.20 8.11
CA ARG A 175 6.67 7.77 7.97
C ARG A 175 7.14 7.85 6.52
N ALA A 176 6.26 7.54 5.56
CA ALA A 176 6.53 7.66 4.13
C ALA A 176 6.55 9.11 3.64
N ARG A 177 6.18 10.08 4.48
CA ARG A 177 6.15 11.51 4.16
C ARG A 177 7.25 12.33 4.82
N GLN A 178 8.12 11.67 5.59
CA GLN A 178 9.21 12.33 6.33
C GLN A 178 10.22 13.06 5.44
N PHE A 179 10.39 12.63 4.17
CA PHE A 179 11.34 13.22 3.23
C PHE A 179 10.73 14.29 2.31
N ASP A 180 9.46 14.65 2.51
CA ASP A 180 8.73 15.58 1.65
C ASP A 180 9.32 17.00 1.60
N PHE A 181 10.10 17.39 2.62
CA PHE A 181 10.75 18.70 2.67
C PHE A 181 11.73 18.92 1.50
N TRP A 182 12.15 17.84 0.84
CA TRP A 182 13.04 17.87 -0.32
C TRP A 182 12.31 17.98 -1.67
N LEU A 183 10.97 17.88 -1.68
CA LEU A 183 10.18 17.99 -2.91
C LEU A 183 10.27 19.39 -3.55
N GLY A 184 10.36 19.40 -4.88
CA GLY A 184 10.34 20.59 -5.73
C GLY A 184 11.57 20.75 -6.63
N ASP A 185 11.70 21.95 -7.19
CA ASP A 185 12.77 22.31 -8.12
C ASP A 185 13.85 23.16 -7.45
N TRP A 186 15.09 22.72 -7.59
CA TRP A 186 16.24 23.24 -6.87
C TRP A 186 17.37 23.64 -7.81
N ASP A 187 17.98 24.78 -7.51
CA ASP A 187 19.33 25.11 -7.97
C ASP A 187 20.32 24.67 -6.88
N VAL A 188 21.32 23.87 -7.28
CA VAL A 188 22.26 23.21 -6.37
C VAL A 188 23.67 23.74 -6.61
N ARG A 189 24.35 24.14 -5.53
CA ARG A 189 25.74 24.62 -5.53
C ARG A 189 26.50 24.11 -4.31
N PRO A 190 27.84 24.02 -4.33
CA PRO A 190 28.60 23.78 -3.10
C PRO A 190 28.28 24.82 -2.02
N VAL A 191 28.27 24.40 -0.76
CA VAL A 191 28.06 25.33 0.37
C VAL A 191 29.12 26.44 0.34
N GLY A 192 28.67 27.68 0.49
CA GLY A 192 29.54 28.87 0.46
C GLY A 192 29.93 29.34 -0.94
N ALA A 193 29.60 28.60 -2.01
CA ALA A 193 29.85 29.05 -3.36
C ALA A 193 28.98 30.28 -3.70
N PRO A 194 29.53 31.29 -4.40
CA PRO A 194 28.76 32.45 -4.83
C PRO A 194 27.66 32.03 -5.81
N ALA A 195 26.53 32.76 -5.80
CA ALA A 195 25.41 32.53 -6.72
C ALA A 195 25.70 33.09 -8.13
N VAL A 196 26.86 32.75 -8.70
CA VAL A 196 27.34 33.20 -10.01
C VAL A 196 27.45 31.99 -10.94
N GLY A 197 27.02 32.15 -12.18
CA GLY A 197 27.06 31.08 -13.19
C GLY A 197 25.97 30.02 -13.02
N PRO A 198 25.94 29.04 -13.94
CA PRO A 198 24.91 28.01 -13.97
C PRO A 198 25.04 27.06 -12.76
N ALA A 199 23.92 26.81 -12.08
CA ALA A 199 23.83 25.81 -11.02
C ALA A 199 23.68 24.40 -11.61
N ALA A 200 23.96 23.37 -10.80
CA ALA A 200 23.33 22.08 -11.03
C ALA A 200 21.82 22.20 -10.75
N ARG A 201 21.02 21.38 -11.43
CA ARG A 201 19.56 21.36 -11.32
C ARG A 201 19.12 20.05 -10.70
N ASN A 202 18.22 20.13 -9.74
CA ASN A 202 17.54 18.97 -9.21
C ASN A 202 16.04 19.17 -9.19
N THR A 203 15.29 18.25 -9.80
CA THR A 203 13.83 18.19 -9.70
C THR A 203 13.46 16.97 -8.89
N VAL A 204 12.72 17.18 -7.80
CA VAL A 204 12.32 16.11 -6.89
C VAL A 204 10.79 16.03 -6.84
N THR A 205 10.25 14.91 -7.34
CA THR A 205 8.82 14.65 -7.50
C THR A 205 8.33 13.58 -6.53
N LEU A 206 7.01 13.57 -6.31
CA LEU A 206 6.35 12.50 -5.59
C LEU A 206 5.57 11.63 -6.59
N GLU A 207 5.93 10.36 -6.66
CA GLU A 207 5.47 9.41 -7.67
C GLU A 207 4.90 8.13 -7.05
N ASN A 208 4.40 7.22 -7.89
CA ASN A 208 3.87 5.92 -7.51
C ASN A 208 2.85 6.00 -6.35
N ASN A 209 1.82 6.83 -6.53
CA ASN A 209 0.77 7.06 -5.52
C ASN A 209 1.31 7.54 -4.15
N GLY A 210 2.39 8.31 -4.17
CA GLY A 210 2.96 8.89 -2.96
C GLY A 210 4.03 8.05 -2.27
N CYS A 211 4.46 6.94 -2.88
CA CYS A 211 5.42 6.03 -2.27
C CYS A 211 6.87 6.34 -2.63
N THR A 212 7.11 7.04 -3.75
CA THR A 212 8.46 7.30 -4.25
C THR A 212 8.72 8.80 -4.30
N VAL A 213 9.76 9.25 -3.61
CA VAL A 213 10.37 10.56 -3.81
C VAL A 213 11.45 10.36 -4.89
N MET A 214 11.16 10.81 -6.11
CA MET A 214 12.00 10.63 -7.30
C MET A 214 12.84 11.88 -7.53
N GLU A 215 14.13 11.69 -7.74
CA GLU A 215 15.10 12.74 -8.01
C GLU A 215 15.57 12.68 -9.47
N HIS A 216 15.63 13.83 -10.13
CA HIS A 216 16.28 14.00 -11.42
C HIS A 216 17.31 15.12 -11.37
N TRP A 217 18.59 14.75 -11.47
CA TRP A 217 19.72 15.64 -11.29
C TRP A 217 20.51 15.84 -12.58
N THR A 218 20.91 17.08 -12.86
CA THR A 218 21.82 17.43 -13.97
C THR A 218 22.78 18.53 -13.57
N ALA A 219 24.01 18.50 -14.08
CA ALA A 219 25.00 19.57 -13.88
C ALA A 219 25.50 20.18 -15.20
N PRO A 220 26.03 21.41 -15.17
CA PRO A 220 26.54 22.10 -16.37
C PRO A 220 27.68 21.36 -17.07
N ASN A 221 28.44 20.52 -16.35
CA ASN A 221 29.51 19.70 -16.90
C ASN A 221 29.02 18.45 -17.65
N GLY A 222 27.70 18.26 -17.78
CA GLY A 222 27.11 17.09 -18.45
C GLY A 222 26.92 15.87 -17.55
N SER A 223 27.33 15.92 -16.28
CA SER A 223 26.98 14.88 -15.32
C SER A 223 25.46 14.86 -15.10
N ALA A 224 24.88 13.67 -15.01
CA ALA A 224 23.45 13.48 -14.79
C ALA A 224 23.19 12.20 -14.00
N GLY A 225 22.10 12.20 -13.23
CA GLY A 225 21.69 11.03 -12.46
C GLY A 225 20.29 11.17 -11.89
N GLN A 226 19.85 10.13 -11.23
CA GLN A 226 18.52 10.05 -10.62
C GLN A 226 18.56 9.14 -9.40
N SER A 227 17.67 9.41 -8.44
CA SER A 227 17.45 8.53 -7.31
C SER A 227 15.98 8.26 -7.05
N PHE A 228 15.69 7.04 -6.62
CA PHE A 228 14.39 6.69 -6.06
C PHE A 228 14.53 6.53 -4.55
N ASN A 229 13.66 7.22 -3.83
CA ASN A 229 13.67 7.28 -2.37
C ASN A 229 12.31 6.84 -1.85
N LEU A 230 12.27 5.85 -0.95
CA LEU A 230 11.01 5.36 -0.40
C LEU A 230 11.18 4.89 1.05
N PHE A 231 10.08 4.92 1.81
CA PHE A 231 10.03 4.29 3.12
C PHE A 231 9.71 2.79 2.97
N ASP A 232 10.72 1.95 3.16
CA ASP A 232 10.60 0.50 3.07
C ASP A 232 9.99 -0.05 4.35
N ARG A 233 8.68 -0.32 4.30
CA ARG A 233 7.90 -0.86 5.42
C ARG A 233 8.39 -2.22 5.90
N SER A 234 9.09 -3.00 5.07
CA SER A 234 9.57 -4.34 5.46
C SER A 234 10.71 -4.27 6.48
N ILE A 235 11.46 -3.17 6.49
CA ILE A 235 12.56 -2.93 7.44
C ILE A 235 12.36 -1.69 8.31
N GLY A 236 11.30 -0.91 8.07
CA GLY A 236 10.98 0.29 8.81
C GLY A 236 12.00 1.42 8.63
N LYS A 237 12.64 1.53 7.45
CA LYS A 237 13.69 2.52 7.15
C LYS A 237 13.45 3.16 5.79
N TRP A 238 13.96 4.38 5.62
CA TRP A 238 14.12 4.99 4.30
C TRP A 238 15.19 4.27 3.50
N ARG A 239 14.94 4.13 2.21
CA ARG A 239 15.85 3.59 1.21
C ARG A 239 16.07 4.63 0.13
N GLN A 240 17.31 4.82 -0.26
CA GLN A 240 17.66 5.55 -1.47
C GLN A 240 18.49 4.65 -2.37
N THR A 241 18.17 4.63 -3.64
CA THR A 241 19.08 4.08 -4.66
C THR A 241 19.31 5.14 -5.72
N TRP A 242 20.56 5.41 -6.02
CA TRP A 242 20.98 6.36 -7.04
C TRP A 242 21.65 5.64 -8.20
N VAL A 243 21.41 6.13 -9.42
CA VAL A 243 22.14 5.77 -10.63
C VAL A 243 22.54 7.01 -11.42
N ASP A 244 23.66 6.97 -12.13
CA ASP A 244 24.14 8.08 -12.96
C ASP A 244 24.54 7.67 -14.38
N ASN A 245 24.82 8.68 -15.20
CA ASN A 245 25.15 8.53 -16.61
C ASN A 245 26.58 8.03 -16.89
N ILE A 246 27.34 7.63 -15.86
CA ILE A 246 28.64 6.97 -16.01
C ILE A 246 28.66 5.56 -15.39
N GLY A 247 27.49 5.04 -14.99
CA GLY A 247 27.34 3.68 -14.45
C GLY A 247 27.58 3.58 -12.94
N GLY A 248 27.58 4.69 -12.21
CA GLY A 248 27.57 4.70 -10.76
C GLY A 248 26.25 4.18 -10.21
N GLN A 249 26.31 3.38 -9.13
CA GLN A 249 25.16 2.86 -8.41
C GLN A 249 25.41 2.91 -6.91
N HIS A 250 24.51 3.55 -6.17
CA HIS A 250 24.61 3.77 -4.72
C HIS A 250 23.36 3.18 -4.04
N ASP A 251 23.52 2.59 -2.85
CA ASP A 251 22.41 2.11 -2.02
C ASP A 251 22.58 2.66 -0.61
N TYR A 252 21.56 3.33 -0.11
CA TYR A 252 21.53 3.88 1.24
C TYR A 252 20.28 3.45 2.00
N ARG A 253 20.43 3.41 3.33
CA ARG A 253 19.39 3.09 4.31
C ARG A 253 19.46 4.09 5.45
N GLY A 254 18.32 4.48 6.00
CA GLY A 254 18.33 5.33 7.17
C GLY A 254 16.97 5.76 7.64
N GLU A 255 16.91 6.90 8.31
CA GLU A 255 15.70 7.41 8.94
C GLU A 255 15.76 8.91 9.18
N LEU A 256 14.62 9.47 9.56
CA LEU A 256 14.55 10.84 10.03
C LEU A 256 15.10 10.91 11.47
N VAL A 257 16.16 11.69 11.67
CA VAL A 257 16.73 11.99 12.99
C VAL A 257 16.49 13.47 13.28
N GLY A 258 15.59 13.75 14.23
CA GLY A 258 15.12 15.12 14.45
C GLY A 258 14.36 15.64 13.22
N ARG A 259 14.96 16.58 12.49
CA ARG A 259 14.40 17.14 11.25
C ARG A 259 15.15 16.71 9.98
N ASP A 260 16.22 15.93 10.13
CA ASP A 260 17.16 15.65 9.07
C ASP A 260 17.05 14.20 8.63
N MET A 261 17.11 13.96 7.32
CA MET A 261 17.14 12.59 6.78
C MET A 261 18.59 12.10 6.80
N VAL A 262 18.88 11.12 7.66
CA VAL A 262 20.22 10.57 7.84
C VAL A 262 20.26 9.17 7.25
N LEU A 263 21.11 8.99 6.25
CA LEU A 263 21.28 7.76 5.49
C LEU A 263 22.74 7.27 5.57
N GLU A 264 22.91 5.96 5.65
CA GLU A 264 24.20 5.28 5.56
C GLU A 264 24.14 4.18 4.50
N GLY A 265 25.24 3.91 3.84
CA GLY A 265 25.28 2.92 2.78
C GLY A 265 26.65 2.77 2.14
N ASP A 266 26.64 2.27 0.92
CA ASP A 266 27.84 1.92 0.17
C ASP A 266 27.79 2.52 -1.22
N THR A 267 28.90 3.13 -1.65
CA THR A 267 29.03 3.76 -2.97
C THR A 267 30.19 3.14 -3.75
N PRO A 268 30.25 3.30 -5.08
CA PRO A 268 31.37 2.78 -5.86
C PRO A 268 32.70 3.35 -5.36
N ALA A 269 33.73 2.49 -5.28
CA ALA A 269 35.06 2.97 -4.94
C ALA A 269 35.56 4.00 -5.99
N PRO A 270 36.33 5.02 -5.57
CA PRO A 270 36.76 6.09 -6.47
C PRO A 270 37.73 5.58 -7.54
N ASN A 271 37.89 6.37 -8.61
CA ASN A 271 38.88 6.15 -9.69
C ASN A 271 38.77 4.79 -10.40
N GLY A 272 37.57 4.19 -10.43
CA GLY A 272 37.32 2.91 -11.11
C GLY A 272 37.86 1.68 -10.37
N ALA A 273 38.28 1.84 -9.11
CA ALA A 273 38.67 0.69 -8.29
C ALA A 273 37.48 -0.26 -8.09
N LEU A 274 37.77 -1.56 -8.04
CA LEU A 274 36.75 -2.55 -7.68
C LEU A 274 36.41 -2.43 -6.20
N GLY A 275 35.11 -2.48 -5.88
CA GLY A 275 34.62 -2.50 -4.52
C GLY A 275 33.63 -1.37 -4.19
N ARG A 276 33.35 -1.26 -2.90
CA ARG A 276 32.38 -0.34 -2.32
C ARG A 276 33.05 0.41 -1.16
N ILE A 277 32.70 1.68 -0.98
CA ILE A 277 33.19 2.51 0.13
C ILE A 277 32.02 2.93 1.03
N PRO A 278 32.13 2.72 2.37
CA PRO A 278 31.12 3.18 3.31
C PRO A 278 30.91 4.69 3.19
N THR A 279 29.65 5.08 3.13
CA THR A 279 29.21 6.45 2.87
C THR A 279 28.08 6.85 3.81
N ARG A 280 28.17 8.06 4.35
CA ARG A 280 27.11 8.76 5.09
C ARG A 280 26.55 9.86 4.23
N LEU A 281 25.23 9.98 4.19
CA LEU A 281 24.52 10.99 3.43
C LEU A 281 23.43 11.60 4.32
N THR A 282 23.51 12.90 4.57
CA THR A 282 22.53 13.61 5.39
C THR A 282 21.88 14.75 4.60
N PHE A 283 20.55 14.82 4.64
CA PHE A 283 19.79 15.95 4.14
C PHE A 283 19.25 16.75 5.31
N PHE A 284 19.78 17.96 5.49
CA PHE A 284 19.35 18.88 6.53
C PHE A 284 18.18 19.74 6.06
N HIS A 285 17.10 19.73 6.81
CA HIS A 285 15.94 20.58 6.53
C HIS A 285 16.17 21.99 7.11
N ILE A 286 16.77 22.87 6.31
CA ILE A 286 17.08 24.25 6.71
C ILE A 286 15.81 25.10 6.76
N SER A 287 15.06 25.15 5.66
CA SER A 287 13.78 25.88 5.56
C SER A 287 12.92 25.32 4.42
N ALA A 288 11.72 25.87 4.24
CA ALA A 288 10.86 25.52 3.12
C ALA A 288 11.52 25.73 1.75
N ASP A 289 12.51 26.63 1.64
CA ASP A 289 13.15 26.98 0.37
C ASP A 289 14.64 26.61 0.32
N SER A 290 15.12 25.82 1.28
CA SER A 290 16.52 25.42 1.33
C SER A 290 16.74 24.08 2.03
N VAL A 291 17.55 23.24 1.39
CA VAL A 291 18.03 21.95 1.91
C VAL A 291 19.55 21.91 1.78
N ARG A 292 20.26 21.35 2.76
CA ARG A 292 21.69 21.05 2.63
C ARG A 292 21.87 19.55 2.53
N GLN A 293 22.61 19.08 1.53
CA GLN A 293 22.99 17.68 1.39
C GLN A 293 24.49 17.55 1.69
N PHE A 294 24.83 16.69 2.64
CA PHE A 294 26.20 16.50 3.07
C PHE A 294 26.57 15.02 2.98
N SER A 295 27.67 14.73 2.29
CA SER A 295 28.16 13.37 2.11
C SER A 295 29.57 13.21 2.65
N GLN A 296 29.80 12.09 3.32
CA GLN A 296 31.10 11.68 3.81
C GLN A 296 31.38 10.23 3.43
N VAL A 297 32.63 9.92 3.13
CA VAL A 297 33.10 8.56 2.83
C VAL A 297 34.15 8.12 3.84
N SER A 298 34.32 6.81 3.97
CA SER A 298 35.31 6.23 4.88
C SER A 298 36.19 5.19 4.18
N ALA A 299 37.48 5.47 4.08
CA ALA A 299 38.46 4.56 3.46
C ALA A 299 38.98 3.48 4.43
N ASP A 300 38.66 3.57 5.71
CA ASP A 300 39.17 2.69 6.78
C ASP A 300 38.04 1.95 7.52
N SER A 301 36.98 1.62 6.77
CA SER A 301 35.83 0.85 7.26
C SER A 301 35.07 1.51 8.41
N GLY A 302 34.88 2.83 8.33
CA GLY A 302 34.04 3.62 9.23
C GLY A 302 34.78 4.24 10.42
N LYS A 303 36.10 4.08 10.53
CA LYS A 303 36.87 4.62 11.67
C LYS A 303 37.08 6.13 11.53
N THR A 304 37.36 6.61 10.32
CA THR A 304 37.46 8.02 9.97
C THR A 304 36.57 8.36 8.78
N TRP A 305 36.08 9.59 8.75
CA TRP A 305 35.14 10.08 7.74
C TRP A 305 35.67 11.36 7.12
N THR A 306 35.74 11.39 5.79
CA THR A 306 36.17 12.56 5.02
C THR A 306 35.01 13.08 4.20
N THR A 307 34.91 14.41 4.05
CA THR A 307 33.88 15.03 3.22
C THR A 307 34.06 14.62 1.76
N SER A 308 33.02 14.04 1.18
CA SER A 308 32.93 13.78 -0.26
C SER A 308 32.36 15.00 -0.98
N TYR A 309 31.24 15.54 -0.49
CA TYR A 309 30.66 16.78 -0.98
C TYR A 309 29.77 17.45 0.08
N ASP A 310 29.56 18.75 -0.08
CA ASP A 310 28.67 19.56 0.73
C ASP A 310 27.89 20.54 -0.15
N LEU A 311 26.62 20.27 -0.36
CA LEU A 311 25.78 20.93 -1.36
C LEU A 311 24.63 21.70 -0.69
N MET A 312 24.39 22.91 -1.18
CA MET A 312 23.25 23.74 -0.85
C MET A 312 22.24 23.75 -2.00
N TYR A 313 21.01 23.38 -1.67
CA TYR A 313 19.85 23.42 -2.54
C TYR A 313 19.09 24.69 -2.20
N VAL A 314 18.83 25.52 -3.22
CA VAL A 314 18.01 26.72 -3.11
C VAL A 314 16.83 26.58 -4.05
N ARG A 315 15.61 26.77 -3.53
CA ARG A 315 14.39 26.61 -4.32
C ARG A 315 14.38 27.60 -5.49
N ARG A 316 14.03 27.13 -6.67
CA ARG A 316 13.93 27.97 -7.87
C ARG A 316 12.69 28.87 -7.81
N LYS A 317 12.90 30.17 -8.02
CA LYS A 317 11.81 31.14 -8.16
C LYS A 317 11.26 31.08 -9.60
N GLY A 318 9.95 30.80 -9.75
CA GLY A 318 9.25 30.80 -11.05
C GLY A 318 8.63 29.48 -11.47
N ALA A 319 8.89 28.37 -10.75
CA ALA A 319 8.11 27.15 -10.88
C ALA A 319 6.88 27.27 -9.96
N ALA A 320 5.74 27.71 -10.52
CA ALA A 320 4.49 27.72 -9.80
C ALA A 320 4.09 26.28 -9.43
N ASP A 321 4.25 25.93 -8.15
CA ASP A 321 3.47 24.98 -7.31
C ASP A 321 2.75 23.80 -8.03
N SER A 322 3.36 23.23 -9.08
CA SER A 322 2.76 22.19 -9.92
C SER A 322 2.82 20.80 -9.28
N THR A 323 3.54 20.66 -8.17
CA THR A 323 3.79 19.40 -7.46
C THR A 323 2.97 19.24 -6.16
N ARG A 324 2.05 20.15 -5.83
CA ARG A 324 1.09 19.99 -4.70
C ARG A 324 -0.27 19.43 -5.10
N ARG A 325 -0.35 18.49 -6.04
CA ARG A 325 -1.58 17.73 -6.33
C ARG A 325 -1.42 16.26 -6.07
#